data_AF-A0A2T6KI25-F1
#
_entry.id   AF-A0A2T6KI25-F1
#
_cell.length_a   1.000
_cell.length_b   1.000
_cell.length_c   1.000
_cell.angle_alpha   90.00
_cell.angle_beta   90.00
_cell.angle_gamma   90.00
#
_symmetry.space_group_name_H-M   'P 1'
#
loop_
_entity.id
_entity.type
_entity.pdbx_description
1 polymer ?
#
loop_
_entity_poly.entity_id
_entity_poly.type
_entity_poly.pdbx_seq_one_letter_code
_entity_poly.pdbx_strand_id
1 'polypeptide(L)'
;MVLQMSRPHKNSKSGVYYFRQKTPADVRRTFGKAEVIRSLRTKNAEVAKERHAEESRKQALVWQSLRAAPATIPHKQLVAITGDYYRSLNEMVEDEPGESSLWKLMAEKFDGIEDHPESLLKWFGEDADRLLSERGLAADARTRQRLCEELSKTWRQWYDFQLARSEGDYSPDPKAGRFPAMKEPKGQPKDAVQAVSMTSLFELWERDHIANGKPKKTAEDFRQKISNLKAFLGHDDAKRVTGEDIVNWCEHLQHEKKLSAKTVRDKYLVAAKAVFNTGTGKKRLHENPADGVKVTVPKRQKLRPSGFTDAEAKAILTATLRDPKTLGGMREHNKLAIRWVPWICAYSGARVTEITQLRQEDLISMGEIPCMRITPEAGSVKSGNYRVVPLHPHLIEMGLPQVFSEYPTGPLFYSPKTPGEVDVKRAQSVGKKVGQWVREIAGIKDALVQPNHAWRHRFKTIARDADILPEYADAIQGHEDGRASTDYGETTVKALWREIQKLPRYEIE
;
A
#
# COMPACT_ATOMS: atom_id res chain seq x y z
N MET A 1 -26.98 19.88 11.34
CA MET A 1 -27.69 19.77 10.04
C MET A 1 -26.77 19.07 9.06
N VAL A 2 -27.08 17.81 8.71
CA VAL A 2 -26.36 17.08 7.66
C VAL A 2 -26.65 17.80 6.34
N LEU A 3 -25.62 18.28 5.64
CA LEU A 3 -25.78 18.79 4.28
C LEU A 3 -26.30 17.63 3.42
N GLN A 4 -27.59 17.67 3.06
CA GLN A 4 -28.16 16.73 2.10
C GLN A 4 -27.33 16.84 0.81
N MET A 5 -26.61 15.78 0.47
CA MET A 5 -25.94 15.69 -0.82
C MET A 5 -26.99 15.77 -1.94
N SER A 6 -26.71 16.59 -2.96
CA SER A 6 -27.53 16.70 -4.17
C SER A 6 -27.73 15.32 -4.79
N ARG A 7 -28.98 14.97 -5.13
CA ARG A 7 -29.35 13.69 -5.76
C ARG A 7 -30.02 13.93 -7.11
N PRO A 8 -29.96 12.98 -8.06
CA PRO A 8 -30.73 13.06 -9.31
C PRO A 8 -32.23 13.25 -9.03
N HIS A 9 -32.83 14.30 -9.59
CA HIS A 9 -34.24 14.62 -9.40
C HIS A 9 -35.09 14.03 -10.54
N LYS A 10 -36.00 13.10 -10.23
CA LYS A 10 -36.89 12.49 -11.24
C LYS A 10 -38.05 13.43 -11.57
N ASN A 11 -38.27 13.72 -12.85
CA ASN A 11 -39.45 14.46 -13.29
C ASN A 11 -40.68 13.54 -13.30
N SER A 12 -41.77 13.98 -12.65
CA SER A 12 -43.00 13.18 -12.47
C SER A 12 -43.79 12.97 -13.77
N LYS A 13 -43.65 13.84 -14.77
CA LYS A 13 -44.38 13.74 -16.05
C LYS A 13 -43.60 12.95 -17.11
N SER A 14 -42.30 13.21 -17.26
CA SER A 14 -41.48 12.57 -18.31
C SER A 14 -40.72 11.33 -17.85
N GLY A 15 -40.58 11.13 -16.53
CA GLY A 15 -39.76 10.07 -15.93
C GLY A 15 -38.24 10.27 -16.09
N VAL A 16 -37.81 11.36 -16.74
CA VAL A 16 -36.39 11.69 -16.97
C VAL A 16 -35.78 12.30 -15.71
N TYR A 17 -34.54 11.94 -15.41
CA TYR A 17 -33.78 12.50 -14.28
C TYR A 17 -33.09 13.81 -14.63
N TYR A 18 -32.96 14.70 -13.65
CA TYR A 18 -32.36 16.03 -13.76
C TYR A 18 -31.30 16.23 -12.68
N PHE A 19 -30.21 16.92 -13.04
CA PHE A 19 -29.30 17.55 -12.10
C PHE A 19 -29.94 18.86 -11.62
N ARG A 20 -30.05 19.04 -10.30
CA ARG A 20 -30.59 20.25 -9.69
C ARG A 20 -29.71 20.68 -8.52
N GLN A 21 -29.05 21.83 -8.63
CA GLN A 21 -28.20 22.37 -7.57
C GLN A 21 -28.55 23.83 -7.30
N LYS A 22 -28.75 24.18 -6.03
CA LYS A 22 -28.91 25.59 -5.62
C LYS A 22 -27.60 26.33 -5.83
N THR A 23 -27.69 27.54 -6.35
CA THR A 23 -26.52 28.41 -6.52
C THR A 23 -26.02 28.86 -5.14
N PRO A 24 -24.73 28.64 -4.80
CA PRO A 24 -24.16 29.09 -3.53
C PRO A 24 -24.29 30.60 -3.34
N ALA A 25 -24.53 31.05 -2.10
CA ALA A 25 -24.86 32.44 -1.79
C ALA A 25 -23.75 33.41 -2.22
N ASP A 26 -22.50 33.00 -2.08
CA ASP A 26 -21.30 33.75 -2.42
C ASP A 26 -21.15 34.01 -3.93
N VAL A 27 -21.67 33.13 -4.79
CA VAL A 27 -21.61 33.28 -6.26
C VAL A 27 -22.96 33.64 -6.89
N ARG A 28 -24.04 33.74 -6.09
CA ARG A 28 -25.41 33.97 -6.60
C ARG A 28 -25.57 35.28 -7.36
N ARG A 29 -24.90 36.35 -6.91
CA ARG A 29 -24.94 37.66 -7.57
C ARG A 29 -24.26 37.61 -8.95
N THR A 30 -23.12 36.93 -9.05
CA THR A 30 -22.33 36.83 -10.29
C THR A 30 -22.93 35.83 -11.28
N PHE A 31 -23.45 34.71 -10.79
CA PHE A 31 -24.05 33.67 -11.64
C PHE A 31 -25.44 34.03 -12.18
N GLY A 32 -26.17 34.92 -11.48
CA GLY A 32 -27.46 35.47 -11.95
C GLY A 32 -28.67 34.53 -11.86
N LYS A 33 -28.50 33.25 -11.51
CA LYS A 33 -29.59 32.27 -11.35
C LYS A 33 -29.64 31.71 -9.93
N ALA A 34 -30.85 31.45 -9.41
CA ALA A 34 -31.07 30.89 -8.08
C ALA A 34 -30.72 29.40 -7.99
N GLU A 35 -30.86 28.66 -9.09
CA GLU A 35 -30.54 27.25 -9.20
C GLU A 35 -30.11 26.87 -10.62
N VAL A 36 -29.36 25.78 -10.70
CA VAL A 36 -28.96 25.12 -11.95
C VAL A 36 -29.81 23.88 -12.12
N ILE A 37 -30.52 23.78 -13.25
CA ILE A 37 -31.31 22.60 -13.63
C ILE A 37 -30.84 22.14 -15.01
N ARG A 38 -30.40 20.88 -15.12
CA ARG A 38 -30.01 20.24 -16.41
C ARG A 38 -30.60 18.84 -16.51
N SER A 39 -31.13 18.48 -17.69
CA SER A 39 -31.60 17.11 -17.94
C SER A 39 -30.42 16.15 -18.03
N LEU A 40 -30.50 15.01 -17.32
CA LEU A 40 -29.52 13.93 -17.40
C LEU A 40 -29.81 12.97 -18.58
N ARG A 41 -30.84 13.27 -19.40
CA ARG A 41 -31.20 12.54 -20.62
C ARG A 41 -31.31 11.02 -20.42
N THR A 42 -31.82 10.59 -19.26
CA THR A 42 -32.02 9.17 -18.94
C THR A 42 -33.22 8.99 -18.02
N LYS A 43 -33.91 7.86 -18.15
CA LYS A 43 -34.95 7.37 -17.24
C LYS A 43 -34.43 6.28 -16.29
N ASN A 44 -33.19 5.82 -16.48
CA ASN A 44 -32.54 4.80 -15.65
C ASN A 44 -31.86 5.45 -14.42
N ALA A 45 -32.13 4.91 -13.23
CA ALA A 45 -31.67 5.48 -11.96
C ALA A 45 -30.15 5.38 -11.75
N GLU A 46 -29.51 4.28 -12.16
CA GLU A 46 -28.06 4.10 -11.98
C GLU A 46 -27.28 5.00 -12.94
N VAL A 47 -27.67 5.02 -14.22
CA VAL A 47 -27.09 5.94 -15.22
C VAL A 47 -27.32 7.41 -14.80
N ALA A 48 -28.45 7.71 -14.16
CA ALA A 48 -28.71 9.05 -13.62
C ALA A 48 -27.76 9.42 -12.47
N LYS A 49 -27.38 8.48 -11.59
CA LYS A 49 -26.41 8.76 -10.52
C LYS A 49 -25.04 9.08 -11.08
N GLU A 50 -24.57 8.30 -12.05
CA GLU A 50 -23.28 8.53 -12.71
C GLU A 50 -23.23 9.89 -13.43
N ARG A 51 -24.24 10.17 -14.27
CA ARG A 51 -24.35 11.46 -14.99
C ARG A 51 -24.52 12.63 -14.02
N HIS A 52 -25.25 12.45 -12.91
CA HIS A 52 -25.35 13.48 -11.89
C HIS A 52 -24.01 13.77 -11.22
N ALA A 53 -23.19 12.75 -10.94
CA ALA A 53 -21.86 12.95 -10.40
C ALA A 53 -20.96 13.73 -11.38
N GLU A 54 -21.03 13.39 -12.68
CA GLU A 54 -20.32 14.12 -13.73
C GLU A 54 -20.77 15.59 -13.82
N GLU A 55 -22.07 15.84 -13.86
CA GLU A 55 -22.65 17.18 -13.90
C GLU A 55 -22.33 17.99 -12.63
N SER A 56 -22.29 17.33 -11.47
CA SER A 56 -21.88 17.95 -10.21
C SER A 56 -20.40 18.36 -10.24
N ARG A 57 -19.51 17.58 -10.87
CA ARG A 57 -18.10 17.96 -11.05
C ARG A 57 -17.96 19.15 -11.99
N LYS A 58 -18.63 19.12 -13.15
CA LYS A 58 -18.65 20.25 -14.10
C LYS A 58 -19.15 21.52 -13.43
N GLN A 59 -20.22 21.43 -12.65
CA GLN A 59 -20.78 22.57 -11.95
C GLN A 59 -19.86 23.09 -10.82
N ALA A 60 -19.10 22.21 -10.16
CA ALA A 60 -18.11 22.62 -9.18
C ALA A 60 -16.98 23.45 -9.80
N LEU A 61 -16.55 23.12 -11.03
CA LEU A 61 -15.57 23.92 -11.78
C LEU A 61 -16.12 25.32 -12.11
N VAL A 62 -17.38 25.43 -12.51
CA VAL A 62 -18.04 26.74 -12.71
C VAL A 62 -18.07 27.55 -11.41
N TRP A 63 -18.33 26.92 -10.26
CA TRP A 63 -18.23 27.61 -8.97
C TRP A 63 -16.81 28.03 -8.63
N GLN A 64 -15.81 27.22 -8.99
CA GLN A 64 -14.41 27.55 -8.81
C GLN A 64 -14.00 28.74 -9.66
N SER A 65 -14.39 28.80 -10.95
CA SER A 65 -14.05 29.93 -11.82
C SER A 65 -14.64 31.24 -11.29
N LEU A 66 -15.89 31.22 -10.81
CA LEU A 66 -16.54 32.42 -10.26
C LEU A 66 -15.92 32.90 -8.93
N ARG A 67 -15.17 32.05 -8.23
CA ARG A 67 -14.49 32.38 -6.97
C ARG A 67 -13.03 32.74 -7.15
N ALA A 68 -12.43 32.32 -8.26
CA ALA A 68 -11.01 32.54 -8.52
C ALA A 68 -10.75 33.99 -8.92
N ALA A 69 -9.59 34.52 -8.53
CA ALA A 69 -9.12 35.80 -9.03
C ALA A 69 -8.78 35.66 -10.53
N PRO A 70 -9.20 36.62 -11.39
CA PRO A 70 -8.84 36.62 -12.80
C PRO A 70 -7.32 36.58 -13.01
N ALA A 71 -6.85 35.68 -13.85
CA ALA A 71 -5.43 35.49 -14.13
C ALA A 71 -5.16 35.41 -15.64
N THR A 72 -3.91 35.70 -16.02
CA THR A 72 -3.46 35.52 -17.40
C THR A 72 -3.31 34.04 -17.72
N ILE A 73 -3.91 33.56 -18.81
CA ILE A 73 -3.79 32.17 -19.26
C ILE A 73 -2.75 32.09 -20.40
N PRO A 74 -1.82 31.12 -20.35
CA PRO A 74 -0.83 30.92 -21.42
C PRO A 74 -1.47 30.69 -22.79
N HIS A 75 -0.89 31.25 -23.86
CA HIS A 75 -1.41 31.13 -25.23
C HIS A 75 -1.66 29.68 -25.64
N LYS A 76 -0.70 28.79 -25.36
CA LYS A 76 -0.80 27.36 -25.67
C LYS A 76 -2.03 26.70 -25.04
N GLN A 77 -2.43 27.15 -23.85
CA GLN A 77 -3.62 26.64 -23.17
C GLN A 77 -4.90 27.21 -23.81
N LEU A 78 -4.89 28.47 -24.28
CA LEU A 78 -6.00 29.02 -25.06
C LEU A 78 -6.21 28.23 -26.37
N VAL A 79 -5.14 27.92 -27.10
CA VAL A 79 -5.21 27.10 -28.33
C VAL A 79 -5.67 25.66 -28.03
N ALA A 80 -5.35 25.10 -26.86
CA ALA A 80 -5.90 23.80 -26.44
C ALA A 80 -7.41 23.88 -26.20
N ILE A 81 -7.89 24.94 -25.53
CA ILE A 81 -9.32 25.18 -25.25
C ILE A 81 -10.11 25.30 -26.55
N THR A 82 -9.58 26.00 -27.55
CA THR A 82 -10.24 26.11 -28.86
C THR A 82 -10.22 24.79 -29.64
N GLY A 83 -9.25 23.92 -29.40
CA GLY A 83 -9.26 22.56 -29.96
C GLY A 83 -10.40 21.68 -29.44
N ASP A 84 -10.78 21.81 -28.16
CA ASP A 84 -11.98 21.15 -27.62
C ASP A 84 -13.26 21.73 -28.24
N TYR A 85 -13.29 23.06 -28.43
CA TYR A 85 -14.39 23.73 -29.11
C TYR A 85 -14.57 23.21 -30.54
N TYR A 86 -13.48 23.14 -31.32
CA TYR A 86 -13.47 22.57 -32.66
C TYR A 86 -14.01 21.13 -32.71
N ARG A 87 -13.55 20.26 -31.79
CA ARG A 87 -14.06 18.88 -31.70
C ARG A 87 -15.56 18.84 -31.39
N SER A 88 -16.00 19.65 -30.43
CA SER A 88 -17.42 19.71 -30.05
C SER A 88 -18.31 20.21 -31.20
N LEU A 89 -17.81 21.15 -32.00
CA LEU A 89 -18.53 21.62 -33.18
C LEU A 89 -18.58 20.55 -34.28
N ASN A 90 -17.49 19.81 -34.50
CA ASN A 90 -17.48 18.68 -35.45
C ASN A 90 -18.47 17.58 -35.04
N GLU A 91 -18.52 17.19 -33.77
CA GLU A 91 -19.46 16.17 -33.26
C GLU A 91 -20.94 16.58 -33.49
N MET A 92 -21.26 17.88 -33.53
CA MET A 92 -22.64 18.35 -33.73
C MET A 92 -23.18 18.14 -35.15
N VAL A 93 -22.30 18.07 -36.14
CA VAL A 93 -22.65 18.03 -37.58
C VAL A 93 -21.94 16.90 -38.33
N GLU A 94 -21.40 15.91 -37.60
CA GLU A 94 -20.56 14.85 -38.15
C GLU A 94 -21.30 13.98 -39.17
N ASP A 95 -22.52 13.54 -38.82
CA ASP A 95 -23.34 12.64 -39.65
C ASP A 95 -24.11 13.37 -40.76
N GLU A 96 -24.50 14.62 -40.51
CA GLU A 96 -25.29 15.44 -41.44
C GLU A 96 -24.77 16.90 -41.44
N PRO A 97 -23.82 17.26 -42.33
CA PRO A 97 -23.26 18.60 -42.38
C PRO A 97 -24.26 19.66 -42.85
N GLY A 98 -25.42 19.28 -43.39
CA GLY A 98 -26.43 20.22 -43.91
C GLY A 98 -26.09 20.76 -45.32
N GLU A 99 -26.84 21.76 -45.78
CA GLU A 99 -26.73 22.29 -47.14
C GLU A 99 -25.54 23.26 -47.31
N SER A 100 -24.81 23.14 -48.42
CA SER A 100 -23.66 24.00 -48.76
C SER A 100 -24.03 25.49 -48.89
N SER A 101 -25.28 25.80 -49.25
CA SER A 101 -25.84 27.15 -49.30
C SER A 101 -25.79 27.85 -47.93
N LEU A 102 -26.06 27.12 -46.85
CA LEU A 102 -26.05 27.65 -45.48
C LEU A 102 -24.63 27.95 -45.01
N TRP A 103 -23.66 27.09 -45.34
CA TRP A 103 -22.25 27.33 -45.03
C TRP A 103 -21.67 28.52 -45.77
N LYS A 104 -22.01 28.70 -47.05
CA LYS A 104 -21.62 29.88 -47.85
C LYS A 104 -22.18 31.18 -47.26
N LEU A 105 -23.45 31.16 -46.85
CA LEU A 105 -24.09 32.30 -46.18
C LEU A 105 -23.44 32.62 -44.82
N MET A 106 -23.09 31.59 -44.04
CA MET A 106 -22.40 31.77 -42.77
C MET A 106 -20.97 32.31 -42.95
N ALA A 107 -20.24 31.85 -43.96
CA ALA A 107 -18.91 32.34 -44.31
C ALA A 107 -18.97 33.83 -44.71
N GLU A 108 -19.86 34.20 -45.63
CA GLU A 108 -20.03 35.59 -46.06
C GLU A 108 -20.37 36.53 -44.89
N LYS A 109 -21.29 36.10 -44.02
CA LYS A 109 -21.69 36.88 -42.84
C LYS A 109 -20.56 37.01 -41.82
N PHE A 110 -19.70 36.00 -41.68
CA PHE A 110 -18.62 35.98 -40.70
C PHE A 110 -17.37 36.71 -41.21
N ASP A 111 -17.03 36.57 -42.49
CA ASP A 111 -15.91 37.26 -43.13
C ASP A 111 -16.15 38.77 -43.27
N GLY A 112 -17.43 39.18 -43.26
CA GLY A 112 -17.82 40.59 -43.14
C GLY A 112 -17.68 41.18 -41.73
N ILE A 113 -17.33 40.38 -40.71
CA ILE A 113 -17.06 40.87 -39.35
C ILE A 113 -15.60 41.33 -39.29
N GLU A 114 -15.38 42.63 -39.09
CA GLU A 114 -14.04 43.15 -38.83
C GLU A 114 -13.43 42.47 -37.59
N ASP A 115 -12.18 42.03 -37.71
CA ASP A 115 -11.37 41.39 -36.64
C ASP A 115 -10.96 42.41 -35.53
N HIS A 116 -11.87 43.29 -35.15
CA HIS A 116 -11.72 44.21 -34.04
C HIS A 116 -12.14 43.55 -32.72
N PRO A 117 -11.43 43.82 -31.59
CA PRO A 117 -11.67 43.17 -30.31
C PRO A 117 -13.13 43.20 -29.82
N GLU A 118 -13.84 44.31 -30.03
CA GLU A 118 -15.23 44.47 -29.60
C GLU A 118 -16.20 43.55 -30.37
N SER A 119 -16.00 43.42 -31.70
CA SER A 119 -16.78 42.54 -32.56
C SER A 119 -16.59 41.07 -32.18
N LEU A 120 -15.35 40.66 -31.94
CA LEU A 120 -15.01 39.29 -31.53
C LEU A 120 -15.54 38.95 -30.14
N LEU A 121 -15.49 39.90 -29.20
CA LEU A 121 -16.08 39.73 -27.87
C LEU A 121 -17.60 39.61 -27.94
N LYS A 122 -18.28 40.32 -28.84
CA LYS A 122 -19.72 40.20 -29.06
C LYS A 122 -20.11 38.82 -29.61
N TRP A 123 -19.28 38.25 -30.48
CA TRP A 123 -19.58 36.99 -31.16
C TRP A 123 -19.17 35.75 -30.36
N PHE A 124 -17.97 35.76 -29.77
CA PHE A 124 -17.38 34.62 -29.05
C PHE A 124 -17.31 34.79 -27.55
N GLY A 125 -17.71 35.94 -27.00
CA GLY A 125 -17.57 36.23 -25.57
C GLY A 125 -18.29 35.21 -24.68
N GLU A 126 -19.52 34.84 -25.03
CA GLU A 126 -20.28 33.83 -24.27
C GLU A 126 -19.62 32.44 -24.33
N ASP A 127 -19.16 32.03 -25.50
CA ASP A 127 -18.44 30.76 -25.67
C ASP A 127 -17.10 30.77 -24.93
N ALA A 128 -16.36 31.87 -24.98
CA ALA A 128 -15.12 32.05 -24.22
C ALA A 128 -15.37 31.91 -22.72
N ASP A 129 -16.39 32.61 -22.19
CA ASP A 129 -16.74 32.58 -20.77
C ASP A 129 -17.22 31.19 -20.33
N ARG A 130 -18.01 30.52 -21.17
CA ARG A 130 -18.48 29.15 -20.95
C ARG A 130 -17.30 28.16 -20.94
N LEU A 131 -16.44 28.18 -21.96
CA LEU A 131 -15.31 27.26 -22.08
C LEU A 131 -14.30 27.43 -20.93
N LEU A 132 -14.07 28.66 -20.48
CA LEU A 132 -13.24 28.95 -19.30
C LEU A 132 -13.89 28.43 -18.01
N SER A 133 -15.19 28.67 -17.83
CA SER A 133 -15.93 28.27 -16.63
C SER A 133 -16.07 26.76 -16.49
N GLU A 134 -16.34 26.04 -17.57
CA GLU A 134 -16.39 24.57 -17.60
C GLU A 134 -15.04 23.93 -17.22
N ARG A 135 -13.94 24.69 -17.32
CA ARG A 135 -12.58 24.29 -16.93
C ARG A 135 -12.12 24.87 -15.59
N GLY A 136 -12.98 25.62 -14.90
CA GLY A 136 -12.67 26.25 -13.62
C GLY A 136 -11.65 27.38 -13.71
N LEU A 137 -11.49 28.00 -14.89
CA LEU A 137 -10.52 29.07 -15.13
C LEU A 137 -11.20 30.44 -15.04
N ALA A 138 -10.61 31.35 -14.27
CA ALA A 138 -10.97 32.77 -14.28
C ALA A 138 -9.92 33.54 -15.09
N ALA A 139 -10.31 34.09 -16.24
CA ALA A 139 -9.43 34.82 -17.14
C ALA A 139 -9.50 36.33 -16.90
N ASP A 140 -8.35 37.02 -17.00
CA ASP A 140 -8.34 38.48 -17.11
C ASP A 140 -8.91 38.96 -18.48
N ALA A 141 -9.22 40.26 -18.59
CA ALA A 141 -9.83 40.83 -19.80
C ALA A 141 -8.97 40.60 -21.06
N ARG A 142 -7.64 40.68 -20.92
CA ARG A 142 -6.70 40.46 -22.02
C ARG A 142 -6.70 39.01 -22.50
N THR A 143 -6.78 38.07 -21.58
CA THR A 143 -6.87 36.64 -21.86
C THR A 143 -8.19 36.29 -22.51
N ARG A 144 -9.29 36.87 -22.02
CA ARG A 144 -10.62 36.72 -22.63
C ARG A 144 -10.64 37.20 -24.08
N GLN A 145 -10.06 38.37 -24.36
CA GLN A 145 -9.92 38.88 -25.72
C GLN A 145 -9.11 37.91 -26.62
N ARG A 146 -7.93 37.47 -26.15
CA ARG A 146 -7.07 36.53 -26.89
C ARG A 146 -7.74 35.17 -27.14
N LEU A 147 -8.60 34.72 -26.22
CA LEU A 147 -9.39 33.51 -26.44
C LEU A 147 -10.42 33.71 -27.55
N CYS A 148 -11.08 34.87 -27.61
CA CYS A 148 -12.03 35.19 -28.69
C CYS A 148 -11.34 35.28 -30.06
N GLU A 149 -10.11 35.83 -30.11
CA GLU A 149 -9.28 35.82 -31.32
C GLU A 149 -8.94 34.39 -31.79
N GLU A 150 -8.58 33.49 -30.86
CA GLU A 150 -8.31 32.08 -31.19
C GLU A 150 -9.59 31.29 -31.55
N LEU A 151 -10.73 31.63 -30.94
CA LEU A 151 -12.03 31.05 -31.29
C LEU A 151 -12.45 31.45 -32.70
N SER A 152 -12.25 32.72 -33.09
CA SER A 152 -12.50 33.20 -34.46
C SER A 152 -11.69 32.42 -35.51
N LYS A 153 -10.38 32.25 -35.30
CA LYS A 153 -9.54 31.44 -36.20
C LYS A 153 -10.01 29.98 -36.29
N THR A 154 -10.48 29.44 -35.17
CA THR A 154 -10.97 28.07 -35.08
C THR A 154 -12.32 27.89 -35.76
N TRP A 155 -13.18 28.88 -35.63
CA TRP A 155 -14.46 28.95 -36.32
C TRP A 155 -14.27 29.00 -37.85
N ARG A 156 -13.31 29.82 -38.34
CA ARG A 156 -12.94 29.86 -39.77
C ARG A 156 -12.54 28.51 -40.33
N GLN A 157 -11.58 27.87 -39.67
CA GLN A 157 -11.16 26.52 -40.04
C GLN A 157 -12.34 25.53 -40.00
N TRP A 158 -13.21 25.62 -39.00
CA TRP A 158 -14.35 24.72 -38.86
C TRP A 158 -15.36 24.89 -40.00
N TYR A 159 -15.83 26.11 -40.31
CA TYR A 159 -16.83 26.26 -41.37
C TYR A 159 -16.25 25.96 -42.76
N ASP A 160 -14.98 26.28 -43.03
CA ASP A 160 -14.31 25.89 -44.28
C ASP A 160 -14.33 24.37 -44.46
N PHE A 161 -14.06 23.66 -43.36
CA PHE A 161 -14.08 22.21 -43.35
C PHE A 161 -15.49 21.62 -43.50
N GLN A 162 -16.50 22.24 -42.87
CA GLN A 162 -17.89 21.78 -43.03
C GLN A 162 -18.47 22.10 -44.41
N LEU A 163 -18.05 23.20 -45.05
CA LEU A 163 -18.42 23.50 -46.42
C LEU A 163 -17.94 22.39 -47.37
N ALA A 164 -16.66 21.99 -47.27
CA ALA A 164 -16.13 20.89 -48.07
C ALA A 164 -16.90 19.56 -47.85
N ARG A 165 -17.24 19.24 -46.60
CA ARG A 165 -18.07 18.07 -46.26
C ARG A 165 -19.48 18.13 -46.84
N SER A 166 -20.11 19.31 -46.81
CA SER A 166 -21.43 19.52 -47.41
C SER A 166 -21.43 19.38 -48.95
N GLU A 167 -20.26 19.50 -49.59
CA GLU A 167 -20.06 19.27 -51.02
C GLU A 167 -19.55 17.84 -51.33
N GLY A 168 -19.46 16.97 -50.31
CA GLY A 168 -19.16 15.54 -50.43
C GLY A 168 -17.72 15.13 -50.10
N ASP A 169 -16.84 16.06 -49.67
CA ASP A 169 -15.46 15.74 -49.27
C ASP A 169 -15.36 15.46 -47.77
N TYR A 170 -15.26 14.17 -47.41
CA TYR A 170 -15.09 13.69 -46.03
C TYR A 170 -13.63 13.42 -45.67
N SER A 171 -12.66 13.90 -46.45
CA SER A 171 -11.25 13.78 -46.12
C SER A 171 -10.95 14.39 -44.74
N PRO A 172 -9.98 13.87 -43.97
CA PRO A 172 -9.62 14.46 -42.67
C PRO A 172 -9.13 15.90 -42.80
N ASP A 173 -9.48 16.78 -41.85
CA ASP A 173 -8.97 18.16 -41.83
C ASP A 173 -7.42 18.17 -41.69
N PRO A 174 -6.67 18.66 -42.68
CA PRO A 174 -5.21 18.66 -42.67
C PRO A 174 -4.62 19.56 -41.56
N LYS A 175 -5.40 20.50 -41.02
CA LYS A 175 -5.00 21.43 -39.96
C LYS A 175 -5.43 20.98 -38.57
N ALA A 176 -6.13 19.84 -38.42
CA ALA A 176 -6.59 19.34 -37.11
C ALA A 176 -5.46 19.11 -36.10
N GLY A 177 -4.23 18.85 -36.57
CA GLY A 177 -3.05 18.66 -35.72
C GLY A 177 -2.51 19.92 -35.03
N ARG A 178 -3.01 21.12 -35.35
CA ARG A 178 -2.50 22.38 -34.75
C ARG A 178 -2.88 22.58 -33.28
N PHE A 179 -3.90 21.86 -32.80
CA PHE A 179 -4.37 22.00 -31.43
C PHE A 179 -3.48 21.18 -30.48
N PRO A 180 -2.77 21.82 -29.53
CA PRO A 180 -1.94 21.09 -28.59
C PRO A 180 -2.81 20.25 -27.67
N ALA A 181 -2.37 19.02 -27.36
CA ALA A 181 -2.97 18.24 -26.28
C ALA A 181 -2.92 19.06 -24.98
N MET A 182 -4.06 19.13 -24.27
CA MET A 182 -4.15 19.81 -22.99
C MET A 182 -3.25 19.08 -21.99
N LYS A 183 -2.03 19.58 -21.78
CA LYS A 183 -1.20 19.13 -20.68
C LYS A 183 -1.83 19.71 -19.42
N GLU A 184 -2.32 18.85 -18.54
CA GLU A 184 -2.51 19.24 -17.14
C GLU A 184 -1.23 19.96 -16.69
N PRO A 185 -1.31 21.17 -16.12
CA PRO A 185 -0.13 21.95 -15.83
C PRO A 185 0.81 21.14 -14.94
N LYS A 186 1.99 20.80 -15.49
CA LYS A 186 3.12 20.28 -14.74
C LYS A 186 3.51 21.36 -13.73
N GLY A 187 3.08 21.17 -12.49
CA GLY A 187 3.35 22.11 -11.40
C GLY A 187 4.86 22.29 -11.18
N GLN A 188 5.27 23.53 -10.99
CA GLN A 188 6.45 23.87 -10.20
C GLN A 188 6.02 24.76 -9.01
N PRO A 189 6.75 24.68 -7.90
CA PRO A 189 6.15 24.54 -6.59
C PRO A 189 5.88 25.90 -5.94
N LYS A 190 4.66 26.07 -5.42
CA LYS A 190 4.35 26.84 -4.21
C LYS A 190 2.94 26.46 -3.73
N ASP A 191 2.94 25.83 -2.56
CA ASP A 191 1.82 25.43 -1.71
C ASP A 191 0.73 24.53 -2.33
N ALA A 192 1.04 23.23 -2.31
CA ALA A 192 0.14 22.15 -2.65
C ALA A 192 -1.07 22.07 -1.69
N VAL A 193 -2.27 22.33 -2.22
CA VAL A 193 -3.43 21.55 -1.77
C VAL A 193 -3.38 20.22 -2.52
N GLN A 194 -2.57 19.31 -1.98
CA GLN A 194 -2.33 17.97 -2.51
C GLN A 194 -3.66 17.21 -2.58
N ALA A 195 -4.05 16.70 -3.75
CA ALA A 195 -5.01 15.60 -3.79
C ALA A 195 -4.44 14.45 -2.97
N VAL A 196 -5.13 14.06 -1.90
CA VAL A 196 -4.62 13.10 -0.92
C VAL A 196 -4.86 11.71 -1.47
N SER A 197 -3.82 11.05 -1.98
CA SER A 197 -3.91 9.67 -2.48
C SER A 197 -3.47 8.66 -1.43
N MET A 198 -3.97 7.41 -1.51
CA MET A 198 -3.53 6.31 -0.64
C MET A 198 -2.04 6.05 -0.82
N THR A 199 -1.54 6.12 -2.06
CA THR A 199 -0.09 6.04 -2.35
C THR A 199 0.70 7.13 -1.62
N SER A 200 0.26 8.39 -1.67
CA SER A 200 0.97 9.49 -0.98
C SER A 200 0.93 9.35 0.54
N LEU A 201 -0.17 8.83 1.11
CA LEU A 201 -0.27 8.55 2.53
C LEU A 201 0.64 7.38 2.94
N PHE A 202 0.74 6.36 2.09
CA PHE A 202 1.64 5.24 2.30
C PHE A 202 3.11 5.69 2.25
N GLU A 203 3.50 6.52 1.28
CA GLU A 203 4.88 7.05 1.18
C GLU A 203 5.27 7.87 2.42
N LEU A 204 4.34 8.68 2.94
CA LEU A 204 4.55 9.41 4.21
C LEU A 204 4.73 8.46 5.38
N TRP A 205 3.87 7.45 5.49
CA TRP A 205 3.97 6.44 6.53
C TRP A 205 5.27 5.65 6.41
N GLU A 206 5.66 5.24 5.21
CA GLU A 206 6.88 4.48 4.94
C GLU A 206 8.12 5.27 5.32
N ARG A 207 8.17 6.55 4.94
CA ARG A 207 9.27 7.44 5.31
C ARG A 207 9.42 7.52 6.84
N ASP A 208 8.34 7.78 7.56
CA ASP A 208 8.36 7.88 9.02
C ASP A 208 8.70 6.51 9.66
N HIS A 209 8.20 5.40 9.10
CA HIS A 209 8.51 4.02 9.55
C HIS A 209 10.00 3.70 9.40
N ILE A 210 10.61 4.01 8.25
CA ILE A 210 12.05 3.78 7.99
C ILE A 210 12.90 4.71 8.86
N ALA A 211 12.54 5.99 8.98
CA ALA A 211 13.26 6.95 9.81
C ALA A 211 13.30 6.53 11.28
N ASN A 212 12.25 5.87 11.77
CA ASN A 212 12.17 5.32 13.12
C ASN A 212 12.89 3.96 13.29
N GLY A 213 13.76 3.57 12.36
CA GLY A 213 14.55 2.34 12.41
C GLY A 213 13.73 1.06 12.28
N LYS A 214 12.46 1.13 11.84
CA LYS A 214 11.60 -0.06 11.71
C LYS A 214 11.92 -0.85 10.43
N PRO A 215 11.62 -2.16 10.37
CA PRO A 215 12.07 -3.01 9.26
C PRO A 215 11.47 -2.63 7.91
N LYS A 216 12.32 -2.48 6.87
CA LYS A 216 11.91 -2.22 5.47
C LYS A 216 10.92 -3.25 4.92
N LYS A 217 11.09 -4.51 5.32
CA LYS A 217 10.19 -5.61 4.92
C LYS A 217 8.73 -5.38 5.33
N THR A 218 8.49 -4.71 6.46
CA THR A 218 7.13 -4.35 6.88
C THR A 218 6.53 -3.32 5.93
N ALA A 219 7.34 -2.35 5.48
CA ALA A 219 6.89 -1.36 4.50
C ALA A 219 6.60 -1.99 3.14
N GLU A 220 7.43 -2.94 2.69
CA GLU A 220 7.18 -3.72 1.46
C GLU A 220 5.87 -4.53 1.55
N ASP A 221 5.61 -5.22 2.67
CA ASP A 221 4.36 -5.95 2.86
C ASP A 221 3.16 -5.00 2.84
N PHE A 222 3.24 -3.85 3.51
CA PHE A 222 2.17 -2.84 3.52
C PHE A 222 1.94 -2.24 2.14
N ARG A 223 3.00 -1.92 1.38
CA ARG A 223 2.91 -1.44 -0.01
C ARG A 223 2.07 -2.39 -0.84
N GLN A 224 2.32 -3.69 -0.72
CA GLN A 224 1.57 -4.71 -1.44
C GLN A 224 0.08 -4.73 -1.04
N LYS A 225 -0.25 -4.48 0.23
CA LYS A 225 -1.66 -4.42 0.70
C LYS A 225 -2.38 -3.18 0.20
N ILE A 226 -1.71 -2.02 0.22
CA ILE A 226 -2.27 -0.76 -0.30
C ILE A 226 -2.45 -0.81 -1.81
N SER A 227 -1.49 -1.38 -2.55
CA SER A 227 -1.64 -1.64 -3.98
C SER A 227 -2.83 -2.55 -4.29
N ASN A 228 -3.05 -3.57 -3.45
CA ASN A 228 -4.21 -4.45 -3.58
C ASN A 228 -5.54 -3.71 -3.31
N LEU A 229 -5.60 -2.85 -2.29
CA LEU A 229 -6.78 -2.01 -2.03
C LEU A 229 -7.06 -1.06 -3.21
N LYS A 230 -6.02 -0.37 -3.71
CA LYS A 230 -6.12 0.50 -4.89
C LYS A 230 -6.66 -0.25 -6.11
N ALA A 231 -6.17 -1.46 -6.36
CA ALA A 231 -6.64 -2.29 -7.46
C ALA A 231 -8.11 -2.70 -7.28
N PHE A 232 -8.54 -3.02 -6.05
CA PHE A 232 -9.93 -3.34 -5.74
C PHE A 232 -10.88 -2.15 -5.96
N LEU A 233 -10.46 -0.94 -5.55
CA LEU A 233 -11.27 0.27 -5.68
C LEU A 233 -11.24 0.88 -7.09
N GLY A 234 -10.25 0.52 -7.91
CA GLY A 234 -10.04 1.12 -9.24
C GLY A 234 -9.56 2.57 -9.21
N HIS A 235 -9.21 3.12 -8.03
CA HIS A 235 -8.70 4.48 -7.88
C HIS A 235 -7.74 4.61 -6.70
N ASP A 236 -7.02 5.74 -6.63
CA ASP A 236 -6.02 6.04 -5.60
C ASP A 236 -6.44 7.18 -4.64
N ASP A 237 -7.56 7.83 -4.90
CA ASP A 237 -8.02 8.97 -4.08
C ASP A 237 -8.45 8.51 -2.68
N ALA A 238 -7.70 8.90 -1.65
CA ALA A 238 -7.96 8.52 -0.27
C ALA A 238 -9.20 9.22 0.32
N LYS A 239 -9.60 10.38 -0.23
CA LYS A 239 -10.79 11.11 0.25
C LYS A 239 -12.10 10.50 -0.23
N ARG A 240 -12.05 9.65 -1.26
CA ARG A 240 -13.20 8.92 -1.81
C ARG A 240 -13.47 7.60 -1.09
N VAL A 241 -12.52 7.11 -0.29
CA VAL A 241 -12.63 5.82 0.38
C VAL A 241 -13.55 5.93 1.58
N THR A 242 -14.55 5.07 1.65
CA THR A 242 -15.52 4.99 2.74
C THR A 242 -15.27 3.75 3.61
N GLY A 243 -15.90 3.69 4.79
CA GLY A 243 -15.83 2.48 5.62
C GLY A 243 -16.50 1.26 4.96
N GLU A 244 -17.55 1.48 4.18
CA GLU A 244 -18.20 0.43 3.39
C GLU A 244 -17.25 -0.17 2.35
N ASP A 245 -16.44 0.66 1.68
CA ASP A 245 -15.41 0.20 0.75
C ASP A 245 -14.38 -0.71 1.42
N ILE A 246 -13.95 -0.38 2.65
CA ILE A 246 -13.00 -1.18 3.42
C ILE A 246 -13.63 -2.50 3.88
N VAL A 247 -14.91 -2.49 4.26
CA VAL A 247 -15.67 -3.71 4.59
C VAL A 247 -15.76 -4.62 3.36
N ASN A 248 -16.24 -4.09 2.23
CA ASN A 248 -16.36 -4.83 0.98
C ASN A 248 -15.03 -5.40 0.51
N TRP A 249 -13.94 -4.64 0.66
CA TRP A 249 -12.59 -5.12 0.38
C TRP A 249 -12.18 -6.28 1.29
N CYS A 250 -12.47 -6.19 2.60
CA CYS A 250 -12.18 -7.28 3.54
C CYS A 250 -12.98 -8.55 3.22
N GLU A 251 -14.26 -8.41 2.86
CA GLU A 251 -15.12 -9.52 2.44
C GLU A 251 -14.63 -10.15 1.14
N HIS A 252 -14.28 -9.34 0.14
CA HIS A 252 -13.66 -9.80 -1.11
C HIS A 252 -12.38 -10.63 -0.85
N LEU A 253 -11.50 -10.15 0.04
CA LEU A 253 -10.28 -10.86 0.41
C LEU A 253 -10.58 -12.22 1.08
N GLN A 254 -11.61 -12.28 1.92
CA GLN A 254 -11.94 -13.48 2.67
C GLN A 254 -12.70 -14.51 1.81
N HIS A 255 -13.71 -14.08 1.08
CA HIS A 255 -14.66 -14.96 0.40
C HIS A 255 -14.27 -15.27 -1.04
N GLU A 256 -13.77 -14.28 -1.79
CA GLU A 256 -13.38 -14.48 -3.18
C GLU A 256 -11.90 -14.88 -3.30
N LYS A 257 -11.00 -14.20 -2.59
CA LYS A 257 -9.57 -14.54 -2.56
C LYS A 257 -9.22 -15.66 -1.57
N LYS A 258 -10.21 -16.17 -0.82
CA LYS A 258 -10.08 -17.30 0.12
C LYS A 258 -8.95 -17.11 1.15
N LEU A 259 -8.65 -15.86 1.53
CA LEU A 259 -7.68 -15.59 2.59
C LEU A 259 -8.30 -15.87 3.96
N SER A 260 -7.49 -16.36 4.90
CA SER A 260 -7.97 -16.56 6.27
C SER A 260 -8.38 -15.23 6.92
N ALA A 261 -9.45 -15.23 7.71
CA ALA A 261 -9.90 -14.05 8.46
C ALA A 261 -8.76 -13.43 9.30
N LYS A 262 -7.87 -14.27 9.86
CA LYS A 262 -6.68 -13.82 10.59
C LYS A 262 -5.71 -13.05 9.68
N THR A 263 -5.49 -13.51 8.45
CA THR A 263 -4.65 -12.82 7.46
C THR A 263 -5.25 -11.47 7.08
N VAL A 264 -6.55 -11.42 6.80
CA VAL A 264 -7.25 -10.18 6.44
C VAL A 264 -7.16 -9.18 7.60
N ARG A 265 -7.50 -9.61 8.82
CA ARG A 265 -7.46 -8.78 10.03
C ARG A 265 -6.05 -8.31 10.38
N ASP A 266 -5.11 -9.24 10.56
CA ASP A 266 -3.80 -8.94 11.17
C ASP A 266 -2.80 -8.34 10.15
N LYS A 267 -3.09 -8.39 8.84
CA LYS A 267 -2.20 -7.84 7.80
C LYS A 267 -2.86 -6.75 6.96
N TYR A 268 -3.93 -7.09 6.24
CA TYR A 268 -4.53 -6.20 5.25
C TYR A 268 -5.22 -5.00 5.92
N LEU A 269 -6.11 -5.28 6.87
CA LEU A 269 -6.82 -4.23 7.61
C LEU A 269 -5.87 -3.40 8.47
N VAL A 270 -4.85 -4.03 9.09
CA VAL A 270 -3.80 -3.30 9.84
C VAL A 270 -3.04 -2.34 8.93
N ALA A 271 -2.64 -2.75 7.73
CA ALA A 271 -1.95 -1.88 6.77
C ALA A 271 -2.83 -0.69 6.35
N ALA A 272 -4.10 -0.93 6.02
CA ALA A 272 -5.05 0.12 5.69
C ALA A 272 -5.22 1.10 6.86
N LYS A 273 -5.49 0.60 8.07
CA LYS A 273 -5.62 1.43 9.28
C LYS A 273 -4.38 2.30 9.51
N ALA A 274 -3.18 1.74 9.39
CA ALA A 274 -1.93 2.48 9.59
C ALA A 274 -1.78 3.63 8.58
N VAL A 275 -2.06 3.38 7.30
CA VAL A 275 -1.92 4.39 6.23
C VAL A 275 -2.96 5.49 6.36
N PHE A 276 -4.22 5.15 6.63
CA PHE A 276 -5.27 6.15 6.83
C PHE A 276 -5.10 6.92 8.15
N ASN A 277 -4.57 6.29 9.20
CA ASN A 277 -4.17 6.97 10.44
C ASN A 277 -3.03 7.98 10.21
N THR A 278 -2.10 7.71 9.29
CA THR A 278 -1.12 8.72 8.86
C THR A 278 -1.83 9.91 8.21
N GLY A 279 -2.87 9.65 7.40
CA GLY A 279 -3.69 10.69 6.79
C GLY A 279 -4.38 11.59 7.81
N THR A 280 -5.05 11.03 8.81
CA THR A 280 -5.70 11.80 9.88
C THR A 280 -4.68 12.49 10.78
N GLY A 281 -3.63 11.78 11.21
CA GLY A 281 -2.58 12.33 12.08
C GLY A 281 -1.80 13.49 11.46
N LYS A 282 -1.62 13.50 10.13
CA LYS A 282 -1.03 14.63 9.39
C LYS A 282 -2.07 15.65 8.90
N LYS A 283 -3.32 15.56 9.37
CA LYS A 283 -4.45 16.45 9.02
C LYS A 283 -4.74 16.52 7.51
N ARG A 284 -4.48 15.43 6.78
CA ARG A 284 -4.76 15.29 5.34
C ARG A 284 -6.13 14.67 5.08
N LEU A 285 -6.63 13.90 6.04
CA LEU A 285 -7.98 13.35 6.07
C LEU A 285 -8.71 13.83 7.32
N HIS A 286 -10.02 13.99 7.22
CA HIS A 286 -10.87 14.31 8.37
C HIS A 286 -11.06 13.09 9.27
N GLU A 287 -11.26 11.92 8.66
CA GLU A 287 -11.50 10.66 9.35
C GLU A 287 -10.77 9.49 8.68
N ASN A 288 -10.60 8.41 9.43
CA ASN A 288 -10.02 7.18 8.92
C ASN A 288 -11.15 6.24 8.49
N PRO A 289 -11.32 5.94 7.20
CA PRO A 289 -12.40 5.06 6.73
C PRO A 289 -12.25 3.62 7.22
N ALA A 290 -11.04 3.19 7.57
CA ALA A 290 -10.81 1.86 8.16
C ALA A 290 -11.07 1.82 9.67
N ASP A 291 -11.33 2.96 10.32
CA ASP A 291 -11.66 2.99 11.75
C ASP A 291 -13.04 2.35 11.99
N GLY A 292 -13.19 1.68 13.14
CA GLY A 292 -14.40 0.91 13.45
C GLY A 292 -14.58 -0.39 12.66
N VAL A 293 -13.92 -0.57 11.50
CA VAL A 293 -13.99 -1.82 10.72
C VAL A 293 -13.34 -2.97 11.48
N LYS A 294 -14.05 -4.10 11.54
CA LYS A 294 -13.64 -5.32 12.25
C LYS A 294 -13.82 -6.55 11.37
N VAL A 295 -12.82 -7.42 11.38
CA VAL A 295 -12.90 -8.76 10.80
C VAL A 295 -12.90 -9.76 11.94
N THR A 296 -13.99 -10.50 12.08
CA THR A 296 -14.15 -11.52 13.13
C THR A 296 -13.32 -12.74 12.80
N VAL A 297 -12.38 -13.08 13.68
CA VAL A 297 -11.58 -14.30 13.54
C VAL A 297 -12.17 -15.34 14.48
N PRO A 298 -12.69 -16.47 13.96
CA PRO A 298 -13.20 -17.53 14.81
C PRO A 298 -12.07 -18.05 15.70
N LYS A 299 -12.40 -18.35 16.96
CA LYS A 299 -11.44 -18.91 17.91
C LYS A 299 -11.02 -20.28 17.38
N ARG A 300 -9.73 -20.43 17.09
CA ARG A 300 -9.18 -21.73 16.66
C ARG A 300 -9.28 -22.71 17.81
N GLN A 301 -9.85 -23.88 17.56
CA GLN A 301 -9.81 -24.99 18.52
C GLN A 301 -8.37 -25.48 18.67
N LYS A 302 -7.92 -25.63 19.92
CA LYS A 302 -6.58 -26.12 20.24
C LYS A 302 -6.64 -27.63 20.38
N LEU A 303 -6.34 -28.34 19.29
CA LEU A 303 -6.41 -29.80 19.23
C LEU A 303 -5.18 -30.50 19.81
N ARG A 304 -4.06 -29.77 19.98
CA ARG A 304 -2.84 -30.27 20.61
C ARG A 304 -1.95 -29.12 21.13
N PRO A 305 -0.94 -29.41 21.98
CA PRO A 305 0.12 -28.46 22.31
C PRO A 305 0.87 -27.99 21.04
N SER A 306 1.31 -26.73 21.04
CA SER A 306 2.08 -26.14 19.94
C SER A 306 3.57 -26.51 19.98
N GLY A 307 4.05 -27.02 21.11
CA GLY A 307 5.40 -27.53 21.27
C GLY A 307 5.51 -29.00 20.90
N PHE A 308 6.73 -29.46 20.67
CA PHE A 308 7.01 -30.88 20.52
C PHE A 308 6.72 -31.62 21.83
N THR A 309 6.04 -32.75 21.72
CA THR A 309 5.93 -33.74 22.80
C THR A 309 7.29 -34.36 23.10
N ASP A 310 7.40 -35.11 24.20
CA ASP A 310 8.66 -35.77 24.57
C ASP A 310 9.11 -36.78 23.50
N ALA A 311 8.16 -37.57 22.98
CA ALA A 311 8.43 -38.53 21.92
C ALA A 311 8.91 -37.84 20.63
N GLU A 312 8.26 -36.75 20.20
CA GLU A 312 8.68 -36.00 19.01
C GLU A 312 10.05 -35.33 19.22
N ALA A 313 10.29 -34.75 20.40
CA ALA A 313 11.57 -34.12 20.73
C ALA A 313 12.71 -35.15 20.72
N LYS A 314 12.52 -36.30 21.38
CA LYS A 314 13.49 -37.41 21.35
C LYS A 314 13.73 -37.90 19.92
N ALA A 315 12.67 -38.16 19.15
CA ALA A 315 12.80 -38.60 17.76
C ALA A 315 13.62 -37.63 16.91
N ILE A 316 13.38 -36.32 17.04
CA ILE A 316 14.18 -35.30 16.34
C ILE A 316 15.63 -35.34 16.81
N LEU A 317 15.89 -35.28 18.11
CA LEU A 317 17.25 -35.20 18.64
C LEU A 317 18.06 -36.47 18.35
N THR A 318 17.48 -37.65 18.48
CA THR A 318 18.09 -38.92 18.04
C THR A 318 18.38 -38.89 16.54
N ALA A 319 17.46 -38.40 15.71
CA ALA A 319 17.70 -38.30 14.27
C ALA A 319 18.86 -37.36 13.91
N THR A 320 19.17 -36.35 14.74
CA THR A 320 20.35 -35.49 14.52
C THR A 320 21.69 -36.21 14.72
N LEU A 321 21.71 -37.34 15.44
CA LEU A 321 22.92 -38.12 15.72
C LEU A 321 23.27 -39.13 14.62
N ARG A 322 22.36 -39.36 13.66
CA ARG A 322 22.62 -40.27 12.54
C ARG A 322 23.81 -39.78 11.72
N ASP A 323 24.53 -40.73 11.11
CA ASP A 323 25.66 -40.43 10.23
C ASP A 323 25.25 -39.36 9.19
N PRO A 324 25.92 -38.18 9.15
CA PRO A 324 25.63 -37.12 8.19
C PRO A 324 25.65 -37.56 6.73
N LYS A 325 26.32 -38.66 6.39
CA LYS A 325 26.30 -39.27 5.04
C LYS A 325 24.90 -39.73 4.61
N THR A 326 24.03 -40.06 5.57
CA THR A 326 22.63 -40.44 5.31
C THR A 326 21.77 -39.28 4.80
N LEU A 327 22.27 -38.04 4.90
CA LEU A 327 21.59 -36.82 4.42
C LEU A 327 21.87 -36.52 2.93
N GLY A 328 22.52 -37.45 2.22
CA GLY A 328 22.75 -37.37 0.77
C GLY A 328 23.62 -36.17 0.35
N GLY A 329 23.34 -35.63 -0.84
CA GLY A 329 24.07 -34.50 -1.44
C GLY A 329 23.86 -33.14 -0.77
N MET A 330 23.36 -33.12 0.46
CA MET A 330 23.18 -31.89 1.23
C MET A 330 24.54 -31.25 1.54
N ARG A 331 24.64 -29.92 1.38
CA ARG A 331 25.89 -29.19 1.70
C ARG A 331 26.23 -29.32 3.18
N GLU A 332 27.53 -29.39 3.50
CA GLU A 332 28.05 -29.60 4.85
C GLU A 332 27.48 -28.65 5.91
N HIS A 333 27.34 -27.36 5.60
CA HIS A 333 26.75 -26.40 6.54
C HIS A 333 25.29 -26.71 6.93
N ASN A 334 24.51 -27.34 6.03
CA ASN A 334 23.14 -27.75 6.36
C ASN A 334 23.15 -29.04 7.18
N LYS A 335 24.11 -29.95 6.96
CA LYS A 335 24.31 -31.14 7.80
C LYS A 335 24.69 -30.72 9.23
N LEU A 336 25.61 -29.76 9.36
CA LEU A 336 25.96 -29.14 10.64
C LEU A 336 24.74 -28.47 11.29
N ALA A 337 23.92 -27.76 10.51
CA ALA A 337 22.70 -27.14 11.01
C ALA A 337 21.70 -28.19 11.53
N ILE A 338 21.49 -29.30 10.81
CA ILE A 338 20.66 -30.42 11.27
C ILE A 338 21.21 -31.01 12.57
N ARG A 339 22.54 -31.18 12.66
CA ARG A 339 23.20 -31.74 13.84
C ARG A 339 23.01 -30.89 15.10
N TRP A 340 23.05 -29.57 14.99
CA TRP A 340 23.17 -28.68 16.17
C TRP A 340 22.00 -27.73 16.40
N VAL A 341 21.32 -27.25 15.37
CA VAL A 341 20.24 -26.26 15.53
C VAL A 341 19.09 -26.80 16.40
N PRO A 342 18.59 -28.04 16.22
CA PRO A 342 17.56 -28.60 17.10
C PRO A 342 18.00 -28.66 18.58
N TRP A 343 19.23 -29.09 18.84
CA TRP A 343 19.81 -29.17 20.19
C TRP A 343 19.90 -27.81 20.89
N ILE A 344 20.44 -26.81 20.19
CA ILE A 344 20.53 -25.45 20.73
C ILE A 344 19.13 -24.91 21.01
N CYS A 345 18.18 -25.10 20.09
CA CYS A 345 16.80 -24.65 20.27
C CYS A 345 16.09 -25.37 21.42
N ALA A 346 16.38 -26.64 21.65
CA ALA A 346 15.79 -27.44 22.72
C ALA A 346 16.16 -26.92 24.12
N TYR A 347 17.39 -26.39 24.28
CA TYR A 347 17.91 -25.88 25.55
C TYR A 347 17.81 -24.36 25.75
N SER A 348 17.55 -23.59 24.69
CA SER A 348 17.46 -22.12 24.77
C SER A 348 16.09 -21.56 24.40
N GLY A 349 15.25 -22.33 23.72
CA GLY A 349 14.01 -21.85 23.12
C GLY A 349 14.22 -20.69 22.12
N ALA A 350 15.46 -20.43 21.68
CA ALA A 350 15.77 -19.41 20.69
C ALA A 350 15.01 -19.67 19.37
N ARG A 351 14.79 -18.62 18.58
CA ARG A 351 14.18 -18.82 17.26
C ARG A 351 15.18 -19.57 16.39
N VAL A 352 14.73 -20.55 15.61
CA VAL A 352 15.61 -21.29 14.68
C VAL A 352 16.43 -20.34 13.82
N THR A 353 15.85 -19.23 13.32
CA THR A 353 16.60 -18.26 12.51
C THR A 353 17.70 -17.53 13.30
N GLU A 354 17.49 -17.24 14.58
CA GLU A 354 18.52 -16.65 15.47
C GLU A 354 19.69 -17.61 15.68
N ILE A 355 19.46 -18.92 15.66
CA ILE A 355 20.52 -19.92 15.75
C ILE A 355 21.20 -20.11 14.39
N THR A 356 20.45 -20.16 13.28
CA THR A 356 21.05 -20.34 11.95
C THR A 356 21.87 -19.15 11.45
N GLN A 357 21.79 -18.00 12.14
CA GLN A 357 22.61 -16.82 11.86
C GLN A 357 23.85 -16.74 12.78
N LEU A 358 24.00 -17.66 13.74
CA LEU A 358 25.10 -17.65 14.70
C LEU A 358 26.44 -17.72 13.99
N ARG A 359 27.38 -16.88 14.45
CA ARG A 359 28.75 -16.84 13.96
C ARG A 359 29.68 -17.50 14.96
N GLN A 360 30.87 -17.89 14.51
CA GLN A 360 31.86 -18.49 15.38
C GLN A 360 32.24 -17.55 16.54
N GLU A 361 32.40 -16.25 16.27
CA GLU A 361 32.71 -15.22 17.27
C GLU A 361 31.55 -14.87 18.21
N ASP A 362 30.35 -15.42 17.98
CA ASP A 362 29.23 -15.28 18.91
C ASP A 362 29.27 -16.35 20.02
N LEU A 363 30.17 -17.33 19.94
CA LEU A 363 30.46 -18.27 21.03
C LEU A 363 31.49 -17.61 21.94
N ILE A 364 31.05 -17.21 23.13
CA ILE A 364 31.84 -16.40 24.05
C ILE A 364 31.89 -17.06 25.42
N SER A 365 32.88 -16.70 26.23
CA SER A 365 32.95 -17.09 27.64
C SER A 365 32.73 -15.88 28.53
N MET A 366 31.78 -15.98 29.46
CA MET A 366 31.51 -14.95 30.46
C MET A 366 32.05 -15.46 31.80
N GLY A 367 33.31 -15.14 32.08
CA GLY A 367 34.09 -15.86 33.08
C GLY A 367 34.29 -17.31 32.65
N GLU A 368 33.91 -18.27 33.50
CA GLU A 368 34.01 -19.71 33.22
C GLU A 368 32.78 -20.29 32.52
N ILE A 369 31.75 -19.47 32.24
CA ILE A 369 30.48 -19.95 31.69
C ILE A 369 30.49 -19.80 30.15
N PRO A 370 30.49 -20.91 29.38
CA PRO A 370 30.35 -20.85 27.93
C PRO A 370 28.96 -20.37 27.55
N CYS A 371 28.88 -19.41 26.64
CA CYS A 371 27.66 -18.74 26.23
C CYS A 371 27.60 -18.60 24.71
N MET A 372 26.40 -18.36 24.20
CA MET A 372 26.17 -17.84 22.87
C MET A 372 25.56 -16.44 22.94
N ARG A 373 26.08 -15.51 22.13
CA ARG A 373 25.55 -14.16 21.98
C ARG A 373 24.62 -14.11 20.77
N ILE A 374 23.33 -13.88 21.01
CA ILE A 374 22.36 -13.65 19.94
C ILE A 374 22.25 -12.13 19.76
N THR A 375 22.72 -11.63 18.62
CA THR A 375 22.91 -10.19 18.38
C THR A 375 22.32 -9.74 17.04
N PRO A 376 21.81 -8.49 16.93
CA PRO A 376 21.40 -7.90 15.65
C PRO A 376 22.55 -7.78 14.64
N GLU A 377 23.81 -7.78 15.09
CA GLU A 377 24.99 -7.78 14.21
C GLU A 377 25.07 -9.03 13.34
N ALA A 378 24.63 -10.19 13.86
CA ALA A 378 24.64 -11.47 13.16
C ALA A 378 23.42 -11.65 12.24
N GLY A 379 22.43 -10.77 12.32
CA GLY A 379 21.19 -10.85 11.56
C GLY A 379 19.98 -10.39 12.36
N SER A 380 18.82 -10.31 11.70
CA SER A 380 17.62 -9.72 12.31
C SER A 380 17.14 -10.46 13.56
N VAL A 381 17.29 -9.81 14.72
CA VAL A 381 16.66 -10.20 15.98
C VAL A 381 15.37 -9.38 16.15
N LYS A 382 14.25 -10.05 16.47
CA LYS A 382 12.94 -9.38 16.48
C LYS A 382 12.78 -8.28 17.53
N SER A 383 13.42 -8.43 18.70
CA SER A 383 13.44 -7.39 19.74
C SER A 383 14.37 -6.22 19.38
N GLY A 384 15.31 -6.42 18.44
CA GLY A 384 16.37 -5.46 18.15
C GLY A 384 17.53 -5.49 19.15
N ASN A 385 17.32 -6.05 20.34
CA ASN A 385 18.32 -6.14 21.41
C ASN A 385 19.16 -7.43 21.32
N TYR A 386 20.44 -7.34 21.67
CA TYR A 386 21.28 -8.52 21.86
C TYR A 386 20.94 -9.22 23.19
N ARG A 387 21.28 -10.50 23.30
CA ARG A 387 21.27 -11.24 24.57
C ARG A 387 22.38 -12.28 24.62
N VAL A 388 22.84 -12.58 25.82
CA VAL A 388 23.79 -13.66 26.08
C VAL A 388 23.04 -14.82 26.72
N VAL A 389 23.19 -16.01 26.15
CA VAL A 389 22.52 -17.22 26.61
C VAL A 389 23.58 -18.25 26.99
N PRO A 390 23.66 -18.67 28.27
CA PRO A 390 24.57 -19.74 28.68
C PRO A 390 24.29 -21.03 27.92
N LEU A 391 25.34 -21.81 27.65
CA LEU A 391 25.18 -23.15 27.09
C LEU A 391 24.82 -24.14 28.20
N HIS A 392 23.86 -25.00 27.90
CA HIS A 392 23.51 -26.11 28.79
C HIS A 392 24.68 -27.11 28.89
N PRO A 393 24.99 -27.68 30.08
CA PRO A 393 26.08 -28.65 30.26
C PRO A 393 26.08 -29.80 29.25
N HIS A 394 24.91 -30.34 28.93
CA HIS A 394 24.77 -31.37 27.90
C HIS A 394 25.35 -30.94 26.53
N LEU A 395 25.14 -29.69 26.10
CA LEU A 395 25.73 -29.20 24.83
C LEU A 395 27.25 -29.09 24.90
N ILE A 396 27.78 -28.70 26.06
CA ILE A 396 29.22 -28.59 26.31
C ILE A 396 29.85 -29.99 26.25
N GLU A 397 29.27 -30.96 26.93
CA GLU A 397 29.74 -32.35 26.95
C GLU A 397 29.64 -33.03 25.58
N MET A 398 28.62 -32.70 24.79
CA MET A 398 28.50 -33.17 23.40
C MET A 398 29.57 -32.60 22.47
N GLY A 399 30.38 -31.64 22.93
CA GLY A 399 31.47 -31.06 22.16
C GLY A 399 31.10 -29.84 21.32
N LEU A 400 29.95 -29.20 21.55
CA LEU A 400 29.50 -28.06 20.71
C LEU A 400 30.54 -26.93 20.67
N PRO A 401 31.08 -26.44 21.80
CA PRO A 401 32.10 -25.39 21.76
C PRO A 401 33.33 -25.78 20.95
N GLN A 402 33.80 -27.02 21.08
CA GLN A 402 34.98 -27.55 20.40
C GLN A 402 34.72 -27.62 18.90
N VAL A 403 33.60 -28.22 18.47
CA VAL A 403 33.23 -28.31 17.06
C VAL A 403 33.11 -26.94 16.42
N PHE A 404 32.53 -25.95 17.11
CA PHE A 404 32.38 -24.61 16.55
C PHE A 404 33.70 -23.82 16.52
N SER A 405 34.64 -24.11 17.43
CA SER A 405 35.96 -23.48 17.46
C SER A 405 36.84 -23.85 16.26
N GLU A 406 36.57 -24.98 15.60
CA GLU A 406 37.28 -25.42 14.39
C GLU A 406 36.86 -24.64 13.13
N TYR A 407 35.75 -23.91 13.17
CA TYR A 407 35.28 -23.11 12.04
C TYR A 407 36.00 -21.75 12.00
N PRO A 408 36.21 -21.17 10.81
CA PRO A 408 36.71 -19.81 10.71
C PRO A 408 35.69 -18.81 11.27
N THR A 409 36.18 -17.64 11.68
CA THR A 409 35.35 -16.50 12.06
C THR A 409 34.30 -16.19 10.99
N GLY A 410 33.07 -15.92 11.41
CA GLY A 410 31.91 -15.72 10.55
C GLY A 410 30.83 -16.79 10.70
N PRO A 411 29.84 -16.83 9.78
CA PRO A 411 28.64 -17.65 9.94
C PRO A 411 28.91 -19.17 9.94
N LEU A 412 28.34 -19.88 10.91
CA LEU A 412 28.57 -21.33 11.08
C LEU A 412 27.76 -22.17 10.08
N PHE A 413 26.53 -21.75 9.78
CA PHE A 413 25.55 -22.60 9.09
C PHE A 413 25.30 -22.23 7.63
N TYR A 414 26.02 -21.26 7.10
CA TYR A 414 26.01 -20.93 5.68
C TYR A 414 27.32 -20.29 5.26
N SER A 415 27.72 -20.47 4.01
CA SER A 415 28.84 -19.71 3.45
C SER A 415 28.35 -18.29 3.12
N PRO A 416 28.99 -17.21 3.56
CA PRO A 416 28.65 -15.86 3.11
C PRO A 416 29.06 -15.65 1.64
N LYS A 417 28.59 -14.57 1.00
CA LYS A 417 29.04 -14.20 -0.36
C LYS A 417 30.42 -13.54 -0.31
N THR A 418 30.58 -12.62 0.63
CA THR A 418 31.83 -11.92 0.93
C THR A 418 32.25 -12.26 2.37
N PRO A 419 33.55 -12.46 2.65
CA PRO A 419 34.01 -12.63 4.03
C PRO A 419 33.51 -11.49 4.94
N GLY A 420 33.00 -11.84 6.13
CA GLY A 420 32.44 -10.88 7.09
C GLY A 420 31.01 -10.39 6.79
N GLU A 421 30.43 -10.74 5.63
CA GLU A 421 29.05 -10.34 5.31
C GLU A 421 28.02 -11.24 6.00
N VAL A 422 27.00 -10.61 6.59
CA VAL A 422 25.83 -11.29 7.14
C VAL A 422 24.73 -11.40 6.08
N ASP A 423 24.37 -12.63 5.71
CA ASP A 423 23.31 -12.93 4.74
C ASP A 423 22.09 -13.53 5.45
N VAL A 424 21.19 -12.66 5.91
CA VAL A 424 19.95 -13.04 6.60
C VAL A 424 19.07 -13.95 5.74
N LYS A 425 19.12 -13.84 4.40
CA LYS A 425 18.32 -14.70 3.51
C LYS A 425 18.87 -16.12 3.50
N ARG A 426 20.19 -16.30 3.54
CA ARG A 426 20.82 -17.62 3.67
C ARG A 426 20.51 -18.26 5.03
N ALA A 427 20.64 -17.53 6.13
CA ALA A 427 20.24 -18.03 7.46
C ALA A 427 18.77 -18.50 7.47
N GLN A 428 17.85 -17.69 6.93
CA GLN A 428 16.44 -18.09 6.78
C GLN A 428 16.25 -19.34 5.93
N SER A 429 17.02 -19.49 4.84
CA SER A 429 16.99 -20.67 3.98
C SER A 429 17.44 -21.93 4.73
N VAL A 430 18.51 -21.84 5.53
CA VAL A 430 18.97 -22.94 6.39
C VAL A 430 17.88 -23.32 7.39
N GLY A 431 17.28 -22.35 8.07
CA GLY A 431 16.18 -22.62 9.01
C GLY A 431 14.97 -23.31 8.35
N LYS A 432 14.66 -22.97 7.09
CA LYS A 432 13.62 -23.68 6.32
C LYS A 432 14.01 -25.14 6.06
N LYS A 433 15.27 -25.40 5.67
CA LYS A 433 15.77 -26.77 5.43
C LYS A 433 15.77 -27.61 6.70
N VAL A 434 16.13 -27.05 7.85
CA VAL A 434 16.02 -27.75 9.15
C VAL A 434 14.55 -28.12 9.42
N GLY A 435 13.62 -27.18 9.21
CA GLY A 435 12.19 -27.45 9.37
C GLY A 435 11.65 -28.50 8.40
N GLN A 436 12.14 -28.52 7.16
CA GLN A 436 11.82 -29.54 6.16
C GLN A 436 12.36 -30.91 6.59
N TRP A 437 13.62 -30.98 7.01
CA TRP A 437 14.25 -32.18 7.54
C TRP A 437 13.49 -32.77 8.74
N VAL A 438 13.01 -31.93 9.66
CA VAL A 438 12.18 -32.38 10.79
C VAL A 438 10.89 -33.08 10.31
N ARG A 439 10.27 -32.58 9.24
CA ARG A 439 9.04 -33.19 8.69
C ARG A 439 9.34 -34.48 7.92
N GLU A 440 10.30 -34.42 7.02
CA GLU A 440 10.53 -35.45 6.01
C GLU A 440 11.39 -36.61 6.54
N ILE A 441 12.40 -36.30 7.36
CA ILE A 441 13.40 -37.28 7.80
C ILE A 441 13.22 -37.65 9.27
N ALA A 442 13.00 -36.67 10.16
CA ALA A 442 12.69 -36.95 11.56
C ALA A 442 11.24 -37.42 11.78
N GLY A 443 10.40 -37.36 10.74
CA GLY A 443 9.07 -37.98 10.73
C GLY A 443 7.95 -37.19 11.39
N ILE A 444 8.15 -35.91 11.72
CA ILE A 444 7.12 -35.10 12.39
C ILE A 444 6.14 -34.52 11.36
N LYS A 445 5.16 -35.34 10.97
CA LYS A 445 4.22 -35.06 9.87
C LYS A 445 2.99 -34.25 10.27
N ASP A 446 2.70 -34.08 11.55
CA ASP A 446 1.54 -33.31 12.01
C ASP A 446 1.60 -31.85 11.51
N ALA A 447 0.58 -31.44 10.76
CA ALA A 447 0.47 -30.11 10.17
C ALA A 447 0.20 -29.01 11.22
N LEU A 448 -0.31 -29.37 12.40
CA LEU A 448 -0.56 -28.44 13.50
C LEU A 448 0.73 -28.03 14.24
N VAL A 449 1.81 -28.78 14.06
CA VAL A 449 3.13 -28.46 14.60
C VAL A 449 3.88 -27.57 13.61
N GLN A 450 4.48 -26.49 14.10
CA GLN A 450 5.38 -25.64 13.32
C GLN A 450 6.82 -25.92 13.78
N PRO A 451 7.62 -26.72 13.04
CA PRO A 451 8.90 -27.21 13.53
C PRO A 451 9.84 -26.11 14.05
N ASN A 452 9.90 -24.97 13.35
CA ASN A 452 10.79 -23.86 13.71
C ASN A 452 10.33 -23.05 14.93
N HIS A 453 9.11 -23.28 15.43
CA HIS A 453 8.55 -22.64 16.62
C HIS A 453 8.19 -23.63 17.73
N ALA A 454 8.12 -24.93 17.43
CA ALA A 454 7.73 -25.96 18.38
C ALA A 454 8.77 -26.16 19.49
N TRP A 455 10.07 -26.05 19.20
CA TRP A 455 11.12 -26.03 20.23
C TRP A 455 10.93 -24.90 21.23
N ARG A 456 10.58 -23.70 20.74
CA ARG A 456 10.33 -22.52 21.57
C ARG A 456 9.16 -22.73 22.54
N HIS A 457 8.09 -23.37 22.10
CA HIS A 457 6.96 -23.72 22.95
C HIS A 457 7.30 -24.83 23.94
N ARG A 458 8.07 -25.84 23.50
CA ARG A 458 8.54 -26.92 24.35
C ARG A 458 9.44 -26.39 25.46
N PHE A 459 10.41 -25.54 25.14
CA PHE A 459 11.29 -24.89 26.13
C PHE A 459 10.47 -24.21 27.23
N LYS A 460 9.44 -23.41 26.89
CA LYS A 460 8.54 -22.81 27.90
C LYS A 460 7.76 -23.83 28.73
N THR A 461 7.50 -25.01 28.19
CA THR A 461 6.80 -26.07 28.92
C THR A 461 7.76 -26.68 29.94
N ILE A 462 8.93 -27.15 29.46
CA ILE A 462 9.96 -27.76 30.30
C ILE A 462 10.52 -26.77 31.34
N ALA A 463 10.65 -25.49 31.00
CA ALA A 463 11.07 -24.46 31.96
C ALA A 463 10.07 -24.30 33.11
N ARG A 464 8.76 -24.47 32.86
CA ARG A 464 7.76 -24.48 33.94
C ARG A 464 7.88 -25.75 34.77
N ASP A 465 8.07 -26.89 34.13
CA ASP A 465 8.21 -28.18 34.83
C ASP A 465 9.48 -28.21 35.71
N ALA A 466 10.50 -27.43 35.34
CA ALA A 466 11.77 -27.29 36.07
C ALA A 466 11.81 -26.10 37.06
N ASP A 467 10.66 -25.48 37.35
CA ASP A 467 10.54 -24.31 38.25
C ASP A 467 11.51 -23.16 37.89
N ILE A 468 11.67 -22.89 36.60
CA ILE A 468 12.35 -21.69 36.11
C ILE A 468 11.34 -20.56 36.06
N LEU A 469 11.64 -19.47 36.79
CA LEU A 469 10.75 -18.31 36.82
C LEU A 469 10.55 -17.72 35.41
N PRO A 470 9.36 -17.17 35.11
CA PRO A 470 9.06 -16.61 33.80
C PRO A 470 10.10 -15.58 33.34
N GLU A 471 10.57 -14.69 34.22
CA GLU A 471 11.57 -13.68 33.85
C GLU A 471 12.88 -14.27 33.32
N TYR A 472 13.38 -15.34 33.93
CA TYR A 472 14.61 -16.02 33.49
C TYR A 472 14.36 -16.77 32.19
N ALA A 473 13.23 -17.47 32.08
CA ALA A 473 12.87 -18.17 30.87
C ALA A 473 12.70 -17.20 29.69
N ASP A 474 12.07 -16.04 29.89
CA ASP A 474 11.90 -15.01 28.86
C ASP A 474 13.23 -14.33 28.50
N ALA A 475 14.12 -14.09 29.47
CA ALA A 475 15.47 -13.59 29.22
C ALA A 475 16.31 -14.55 28.34
N ILE A 476 16.31 -15.86 28.65
CA ILE A 476 16.99 -16.90 27.86
C ILE A 476 16.44 -16.92 26.42
N GLN A 477 15.12 -16.91 26.31
CA GLN A 477 14.40 -17.08 25.06
C GLN A 477 14.34 -15.81 24.20
N GLY A 478 14.62 -14.64 24.78
CA GLY A 478 14.51 -13.33 24.16
C GLY A 478 13.06 -12.90 23.90
N HIS A 479 12.20 -13.02 24.91
CA HIS A 479 10.89 -12.37 24.92
C HIS A 479 10.93 -11.08 25.74
N GLU A 480 10.15 -10.10 25.30
CA GLU A 480 9.85 -8.90 26.06
C GLU A 480 8.36 -9.00 26.44
N ASP A 481 8.07 -9.03 27.75
CA ASP A 481 6.71 -9.22 28.26
C ASP A 481 5.90 -7.91 28.30
N GLY A 482 6.51 -6.79 27.89
CA GLY A 482 5.87 -5.48 27.76
C GLY A 482 5.43 -4.83 29.06
N ARG A 483 5.83 -5.37 30.22
CA ARG A 483 5.56 -4.78 31.55
C ARG A 483 6.73 -3.88 31.95
N ALA A 484 6.43 -2.67 32.42
CA ALA A 484 7.44 -1.70 32.86
C ALA A 484 8.28 -2.17 34.06
N SER A 485 7.80 -3.15 34.84
CA SER A 485 8.52 -3.71 35.98
C SER A 485 9.68 -4.64 35.57
N THR A 486 9.72 -5.10 34.32
CA THR A 486 10.77 -6.01 33.82
C THR A 486 12.07 -5.28 33.50
N ASP A 487 12.06 -3.95 33.49
CA ASP A 487 13.22 -3.10 33.17
C ASP A 487 14.08 -2.75 34.41
N TYR A 488 13.70 -3.20 35.61
CA TYR A 488 14.46 -2.95 36.85
C TYR A 488 15.32 -4.16 37.24
N GLY A 489 16.64 -3.97 37.19
CA GLY A 489 17.66 -4.97 37.52
C GLY A 489 18.10 -5.80 36.32
N GLU A 490 19.32 -6.34 36.38
CA GLU A 490 19.89 -7.14 35.31
C GLU A 490 19.82 -8.63 35.62
N THR A 491 19.38 -9.42 34.63
CA THR A 491 19.47 -10.87 34.73
C THR A 491 20.89 -11.32 34.37
N THR A 492 21.73 -11.53 35.38
CA THR A 492 23.13 -11.92 35.18
C THR A 492 23.27 -13.28 34.50
N VAL A 493 24.35 -13.46 33.74
CA VAL A 493 24.69 -14.75 33.10
C VAL A 493 24.79 -15.89 34.12
N LYS A 494 25.29 -15.61 35.33
CA LYS A 494 25.35 -16.58 36.42
C LYS A 494 23.95 -17.05 36.85
N ALA A 495 22.99 -16.14 36.97
CA ALA A 495 21.60 -16.50 37.25
C ALA A 495 21.00 -17.32 36.10
N LEU A 496 21.20 -16.91 34.85
CA LEU A 496 20.72 -17.66 33.70
C LEU A 496 21.30 -19.07 33.63
N TRP A 497 22.59 -19.23 33.94
CA TRP A 497 23.25 -20.53 33.88
C TRP A 497 22.72 -21.47 34.97
N ARG A 498 22.54 -20.97 36.20
CA ARG A 498 21.85 -21.69 37.28
C ARG A 498 20.48 -22.21 36.81
N GLU A 499 19.69 -21.38 36.13
CA GLU A 499 18.37 -21.78 35.66
C GLU A 499 18.45 -22.77 34.49
N ILE A 500 19.36 -22.57 33.53
CA ILE A 500 19.57 -23.51 32.42
C ILE A 500 19.95 -24.90 32.93
N GLN A 501 20.77 -25.00 33.98
CA GLN A 501 21.16 -26.27 34.59
C GLN A 501 20.00 -27.06 35.22
N LYS A 502 18.85 -26.42 35.48
CA LYS A 502 17.65 -27.12 35.95
C LYS A 502 16.95 -27.90 34.84
N LEU A 503 17.19 -27.55 33.56
CA LEU A 503 16.58 -28.25 32.44
C LEU A 503 17.07 -29.70 32.41
N PRO A 504 16.17 -30.68 32.24
CA PRO A 504 16.57 -32.08 32.20
C PRO A 504 17.43 -32.37 30.97
N ARG A 505 18.34 -33.34 31.12
CA ARG A 505 19.05 -33.90 29.99
C ARG A 505 18.08 -34.64 29.08
N TYR A 506 18.31 -34.53 27.77
CA TYR A 506 17.63 -35.38 26.81
C TYR A 506 18.34 -36.73 26.78
N GLU A 507 17.80 -37.69 27.50
CA GLU A 507 18.24 -39.10 27.43
C GLU A 507 17.84 -39.67 26.07
N ILE A 508 18.83 -39.92 25.23
CA ILE A 508 18.71 -40.52 23.91
C ILE A 508 19.71 -41.67 23.78
N GLU A 509 19.23 -42.76 23.18
CA GLU A 509 20.00 -43.97 22.94
C GLU A 509 20.85 -43.88 21.67
#